data_AF-A0A3P9MZS3-F1
#
_entry.id   AF-A0A3P9MZS3-F1
#
_cell.length_a   1.000
_cell.length_b   1.000
_cell.length_c   1.000
_cell.angle_alpha   90.00
_cell.angle_beta   90.00
_cell.angle_gamma   90.00
#
_symmetry.space_group_name_H-M   'P 1'
#
loop_
_entity.id
_entity.type
_entity.pdbx_description
1 polymer ?
#
loop_
_entity_poly.entity_id
_entity_poly.type
_entity_poly.pdbx_seq_one_letter_code
_entity_poly.pdbx_strand_id
1 'polypeptide(L)'
;MPLMKLSFTPGLLLLALSCSTWVVSRSLPLMPSGQTTDSCVFYARMLLENITNLLAPDDPTRMFSGMNCTRHNMELNLETNTSTVCLPQGSVCSGETTSAFDRKSCLTNIEKDLSYYYQVLSNQPDSDGTLGSSVLLPLRELMENCFISSLPTDLTSKEGSEDHSSTNGFNQRQRLCKIMKGFHVRTITINRAIGYMNLGEHTT
;
A
#
# COMPACT_ATOMS: atom_id res chain seq x y z
N MET A 1 -16.33 -66.75 21.69
CA MET A 1 -16.74 -65.49 22.37
C MET A 1 -15.61 -64.48 22.21
N PRO A 2 -15.80 -63.22 21.80
CA PRO A 2 -16.81 -62.63 20.90
C PRO A 2 -16.22 -62.26 19.52
N LEU A 3 -17.11 -62.03 18.54
CA LEU A 3 -16.81 -61.52 17.20
C LEU A 3 -16.84 -59.98 17.25
N MET A 4 -15.71 -59.30 17.05
CA MET A 4 -15.69 -57.84 16.84
C MET A 4 -16.15 -57.53 15.41
N LYS A 5 -17.34 -56.96 15.29
CA LYS A 5 -17.81 -56.31 14.06
C LYS A 5 -17.10 -54.96 13.95
N LEU A 6 -16.18 -54.82 13.00
CA LEU A 6 -15.68 -53.52 12.54
C LEU A 6 -16.68 -52.94 11.55
N SER A 7 -17.56 -52.07 12.03
CA SER A 7 -18.39 -51.21 11.17
C SER A 7 -17.50 -50.12 10.57
N PHE A 8 -17.10 -50.30 9.31
CA PHE A 8 -16.47 -49.26 8.49
C PHE A 8 -17.54 -48.23 8.10
N THR A 9 -17.55 -47.08 8.76
CA THR A 9 -18.36 -45.92 8.36
C THR A 9 -17.75 -45.27 7.11
N PRO A 10 -18.43 -45.25 5.95
CA PRO A 10 -17.88 -44.69 4.70
C PRO A 10 -17.82 -43.15 4.70
N GLY A 11 -18.31 -42.48 5.73
CA GLY A 11 -18.38 -41.01 5.80
C GLY A 11 -17.06 -40.30 6.07
N LEU A 12 -16.02 -40.98 6.57
CA LEU A 12 -14.74 -40.37 6.95
C LEU A 12 -13.71 -40.28 5.81
N LEU A 13 -13.90 -41.02 4.71
CA LEU A 13 -13.00 -40.98 3.54
C LEU A 13 -13.28 -39.80 2.60
N LEU A 14 -14.43 -39.13 2.73
CA LEU A 14 -14.78 -37.97 1.89
C LEU A 14 -14.21 -36.65 2.42
N LEU A 15 -13.75 -36.59 3.67
CA LEU A 15 -13.11 -35.40 4.26
C LEU A 15 -11.61 -35.30 3.99
N ALA A 16 -10.99 -36.35 3.44
CA ALA A 16 -9.56 -36.38 3.12
C ALA A 16 -9.23 -35.90 1.69
N LEU A 17 -10.25 -35.65 0.85
CA LEU A 17 -10.09 -35.24 -0.56
C LEU A 17 -10.29 -33.73 -0.79
N SER A 18 -10.54 -32.94 0.27
CA SER A 18 -10.76 -31.49 0.17
C SER A 18 -9.54 -30.61 0.48
N CYS A 19 -8.34 -31.19 0.70
CA CYS A 19 -7.10 -30.42 0.65
C CYS A 19 -6.66 -30.26 -0.81
N SER A 20 -7.40 -29.39 -1.49
CA SER A 20 -7.14 -28.88 -2.83
C SER A 20 -5.66 -28.55 -3.03
N THR A 21 -5.12 -29.19 -4.06
CA THR A 21 -3.88 -28.89 -4.77
C THR A 21 -3.45 -27.43 -4.65
N TRP A 22 -2.45 -27.17 -3.81
CA TRP A 22 -1.60 -26.00 -3.98
C TRP A 22 -0.72 -26.26 -5.21
N VAL A 23 -1.27 -26.00 -6.39
CA VAL A 23 -0.46 -25.89 -7.59
C VAL A 23 0.31 -24.58 -7.44
N VAL A 24 1.53 -24.68 -6.92
CA VAL A 24 2.53 -23.63 -7.09
C VAL A 24 2.95 -23.70 -8.56
N SER A 25 2.22 -22.98 -9.42
CA SER A 25 2.64 -22.72 -10.79
C SER A 25 3.93 -21.91 -10.74
N ARG A 26 5.08 -22.59 -10.74
CA ARG A 26 6.38 -21.96 -10.98
C ARG A 26 6.54 -21.82 -12.50
N SER A 27 6.03 -20.75 -13.07
CA SER A 27 6.56 -20.24 -14.34
C SER A 27 7.89 -19.54 -14.06
N LEU A 28 8.98 -20.03 -14.67
CA LEU A 28 10.24 -19.29 -14.75
C LEU A 28 10.00 -18.01 -15.58
N PRO A 29 10.44 -16.82 -15.17
CA PRO A 29 10.33 -15.65 -16.02
C PRO A 29 11.52 -15.59 -16.98
N LEU A 30 11.21 -15.64 -18.28
CA LEU A 30 11.99 -14.97 -19.31
C LEU A 30 11.89 -13.46 -19.04
N MET A 31 13.03 -12.80 -18.88
CA MET A 31 13.14 -11.38 -18.56
C MET A 31 12.67 -10.50 -19.72
N PRO A 32 11.59 -9.70 -19.58
CA PRO A 32 11.29 -8.59 -20.47
C PRO A 32 11.88 -7.31 -19.89
N SER A 33 12.65 -6.59 -20.70
CA SER A 33 13.19 -5.28 -20.35
C SER A 33 12.08 -4.30 -19.94
N GLY A 34 12.26 -3.68 -18.77
CA GLY A 34 11.37 -2.65 -18.25
C GLY A 34 10.48 -3.06 -17.09
N GLN A 35 10.70 -4.19 -16.42
CA GLN A 35 9.91 -4.70 -15.27
C GLN A 35 10.05 -3.82 -14.01
N THR A 36 8.98 -3.74 -13.21
CA THR A 36 9.04 -3.13 -11.87
C THR A 36 9.99 -3.98 -11.03
N THR A 37 11.05 -3.40 -10.47
CA THR A 37 12.17 -4.16 -9.91
C THR A 37 11.85 -4.71 -8.51
N ASP A 38 12.58 -5.74 -8.07
CA ASP A 38 12.50 -6.21 -6.68
C ASP A 38 12.79 -5.09 -5.66
N SER A 39 13.63 -4.13 -6.04
CA SER A 39 13.89 -2.90 -5.27
C SER A 39 12.59 -2.11 -5.04
N CYS A 40 11.75 -1.98 -6.06
CA CYS A 40 10.47 -1.29 -5.91
C CYS A 40 9.47 -2.00 -5.01
N VAL A 41 9.45 -3.33 -5.05
CA VAL A 41 8.66 -4.11 -4.10
C VAL A 41 9.16 -3.87 -2.67
N PHE A 42 10.47 -3.83 -2.46
CA PHE A 42 11.07 -3.55 -1.16
C PHE A 42 10.67 -2.17 -0.62
N TYR A 43 10.91 -1.10 -1.38
CA TYR A 43 10.58 0.27 -0.93
C TYR A 43 9.08 0.49 -0.72
N ALA A 44 8.23 -0.11 -1.56
CA ALA A 44 6.79 -0.03 -1.38
C ALA A 44 6.33 -0.69 -0.08
N ARG A 45 6.89 -1.86 0.25
CA ARG A 45 6.60 -2.56 1.51
C ARG A 45 7.09 -1.78 2.71
N MET A 46 8.32 -1.28 2.66
CA MET A 46 8.89 -0.47 3.74
C MET A 46 8.02 0.78 4.04
N LEU A 47 7.56 1.50 3.01
CA LEU A 47 6.63 2.61 3.19
C LEU A 47 5.31 2.16 3.83
N LEU A 48 4.75 1.02 3.41
CA LEU A 48 3.50 0.48 3.97
C LEU A 48 3.66 0.06 5.44
N GLU A 49 4.78 -0.55 5.79
CA GLU A 49 5.08 -0.97 7.16
C GLU A 49 5.22 0.23 8.08
N ASN A 50 5.96 1.27 7.66
CA ASN A 50 6.15 2.47 8.48
C ASN A 50 4.86 3.29 8.63
N ILE A 51 4.18 3.56 7.51
CA ILE A 51 2.71 3.48 7.36
C ILE A 51 1.90 2.99 8.57
N THR A 52 1.77 1.68 8.57
CA THR A 52 0.96 0.87 9.48
C THR A 52 1.42 1.06 10.92
N ASN A 53 2.73 1.11 11.14
CA ASN A 53 3.30 1.36 12.45
C ASN A 53 2.87 2.75 12.93
N LEU A 54 3.12 3.83 12.20
CA LEU A 54 2.77 5.18 12.66
C LEU A 54 1.28 5.32 13.05
N LEU A 55 0.39 4.60 12.35
CA LEU A 55 -1.06 4.61 12.59
C LEU A 55 -1.56 3.62 13.66
N ALA A 56 -0.72 2.74 14.21
CA ALA A 56 -1.17 1.74 15.17
C ALA A 56 -1.62 2.41 16.49
N PRO A 57 -2.78 2.02 17.04
CA PRO A 57 -3.44 2.73 18.14
C PRO A 57 -2.76 2.56 19.51
N ASP A 58 -1.88 1.57 19.65
CA ASP A 58 -1.43 1.07 20.97
C ASP A 58 -0.06 1.58 21.41
N ASP A 59 0.58 2.48 20.64
CA ASP A 59 1.89 3.02 20.98
C ASP A 59 1.77 4.47 21.51
N PRO A 60 2.01 4.67 22.83
CA PRO A 60 1.87 5.98 23.47
C PRO A 60 2.94 6.99 23.02
N THR A 61 4.02 6.53 22.35
CA THR A 61 5.11 7.38 21.84
C THR A 61 4.84 7.94 20.44
N ARG A 62 3.73 7.54 19.79
CA ARG A 62 3.46 7.91 18.40
C ARG A 62 2.76 9.26 18.26
N MET A 63 2.98 9.87 17.10
CA MET A 63 2.41 11.14 16.64
C MET A 63 0.89 11.26 16.87
N PHE A 64 0.13 10.16 16.92
CA PHE A 64 -1.33 10.13 17.13
C PHE A 64 -1.78 9.58 18.50
N SER A 65 -0.89 9.44 19.49
CA SER A 65 -1.22 9.08 20.88
C SER A 65 -2.43 9.86 21.44
N GLY A 66 -3.44 9.14 21.94
CA GLY A 66 -4.71 9.72 22.40
C GLY A 66 -5.73 10.01 21.29
N MET A 67 -5.43 9.72 20.03
CA MET A 67 -6.32 9.84 18.88
C MET A 67 -6.35 8.53 18.09
N ASN A 68 -7.49 7.85 18.08
CA ASN A 68 -7.64 6.64 17.29
C ASN A 68 -7.99 6.97 15.83
N CYS A 69 -6.97 7.01 14.97
CA CYS A 69 -7.14 7.31 13.55
C CYS A 69 -8.07 6.35 12.82
N THR A 70 -8.19 5.10 13.28
CA THR A 70 -9.09 4.13 12.67
C THR A 70 -10.56 4.57 12.76
N ARG A 71 -10.94 5.33 13.79
CA ARG A 71 -12.32 5.82 14.02
C ARG A 71 -12.69 7.04 13.20
N HIS A 72 -11.73 7.74 12.61
CA HIS A 72 -12.00 8.90 11.77
C HIS A 72 -12.17 8.52 10.30
N ASN A 73 -12.97 9.29 9.55
CA ASN A 73 -13.04 9.17 8.09
C ASN A 73 -11.67 9.47 7.48
N MET A 74 -11.36 8.87 6.33
CA MET A 74 -10.11 9.17 5.62
C MET A 74 -10.28 10.35 4.65
N GLU A 75 -9.19 11.09 4.43
CA GLU A 75 -9.07 12.12 3.38
C GLU A 75 -8.19 11.52 2.27
N LEU A 76 -8.78 11.25 1.10
CA LEU A 76 -8.08 10.65 -0.04
C LEU A 76 -7.74 11.71 -1.09
N ASN A 77 -6.63 11.52 -1.78
CA ASN A 77 -6.40 12.17 -3.07
C ASN A 77 -7.40 11.63 -4.11
N LEU A 78 -8.28 12.52 -4.60
CA LEU A 78 -9.29 12.23 -5.61
C LEU A 78 -8.88 12.71 -7.02
N GLU A 79 -7.71 13.34 -7.16
CA GLU A 79 -7.21 13.83 -8.46
C GLU A 79 -6.65 12.71 -9.35
N THR A 80 -6.46 11.51 -8.78
CA THR A 80 -5.95 10.33 -9.47
C THR A 80 -7.01 9.23 -9.53
N ASN A 81 -6.88 8.39 -10.55
CA ASN A 81 -7.72 7.21 -10.74
C ASN A 81 -6.99 5.92 -10.35
N THR A 82 -5.97 5.99 -9.48
CA THR A 82 -5.08 4.86 -9.15
C THR A 82 -5.83 3.58 -8.78
N SER A 83 -6.92 3.68 -8.02
CA SER A 83 -7.72 2.52 -7.62
C SER A 83 -8.43 1.82 -8.77
N THR A 84 -8.75 2.52 -9.86
CA THR A 84 -9.42 1.95 -11.03
C THR A 84 -8.42 1.52 -12.09
N VAL A 85 -7.39 2.33 -12.36
CA VAL A 85 -6.39 2.04 -13.42
C VAL A 85 -5.37 0.98 -13.00
N CYS A 86 -5.10 0.82 -11.71
CA CYS A 86 -4.18 -0.19 -11.20
C CYS A 86 -4.86 -1.48 -10.74
N LEU A 87 -6.17 -1.61 -10.95
CA LEU A 87 -6.87 -2.84 -10.65
C LEU A 87 -6.46 -3.91 -11.69
N PRO A 88 -5.99 -5.10 -11.26
CA PRO A 88 -5.82 -6.22 -12.18
C PRO A 88 -7.15 -6.51 -12.88
N GLN A 89 -7.09 -6.50 -14.18
CA GLN A 89 -8.21 -6.59 -15.10
C GLN A 89 -8.27 -8.06 -15.56
N GLY A 90 -9.40 -8.75 -15.35
CA GLY A 90 -9.54 -10.18 -15.67
C GLY A 90 -9.22 -11.16 -14.53
N SER A 91 -9.66 -10.90 -13.30
CA SER A 91 -9.63 -11.95 -12.26
C SER A 91 -10.41 -13.18 -12.76
N VAL A 92 -9.73 -14.32 -12.81
CA VAL A 92 -10.11 -15.63 -13.38
C VAL A 92 -11.49 -16.17 -12.92
N CYS A 93 -12.14 -15.54 -11.94
CA CYS A 93 -13.46 -15.92 -11.44
C CYS A 93 -14.62 -15.74 -12.44
N SER A 94 -14.44 -14.99 -13.54
CA SER A 94 -15.53 -14.68 -14.50
C SER A 94 -15.30 -15.13 -15.94
N GLY A 95 -14.20 -15.83 -16.26
CA GLY A 95 -13.99 -16.43 -17.59
C GLY A 95 -13.78 -15.46 -18.76
N GLU A 96 -13.71 -14.14 -18.52
CA GLU A 96 -13.46 -13.14 -19.55
C GLU A 96 -11.97 -12.76 -19.55
N THR A 97 -11.26 -13.10 -20.62
CA THR A 97 -9.79 -13.08 -20.71
C THR A 97 -9.22 -11.83 -21.36
N THR A 98 -10.01 -10.77 -21.53
CA THR A 98 -9.54 -9.57 -22.24
C THR A 98 -9.91 -8.29 -21.51
N SER A 99 -9.09 -7.91 -20.55
CA SER A 99 -8.92 -6.48 -20.27
C SER A 99 -7.44 -6.18 -20.05
N ALA A 100 -6.89 -5.33 -20.92
CA ALA A 100 -5.48 -4.98 -20.92
C ALA A 100 -5.18 -4.08 -19.72
N PHE A 101 -4.44 -4.60 -18.74
CA PHE A 101 -3.88 -3.79 -17.67
C PHE A 101 -2.98 -2.69 -18.27
N ASP A 102 -3.39 -1.43 -18.15
CA ASP A 102 -2.59 -0.29 -18.61
C ASP A 102 -1.52 0.06 -17.57
N ARG A 103 -0.39 -0.62 -17.71
CA ARG A 103 0.78 -0.43 -16.86
C ARG A 103 1.25 1.03 -16.82
N LYS A 104 1.26 1.72 -17.97
CA LYS A 104 1.75 3.09 -18.05
C LYS A 104 0.82 4.03 -17.28
N SER A 105 -0.48 3.94 -17.53
CA SER A 105 -1.47 4.74 -16.80
C SER A 105 -1.46 4.45 -15.30
N CYS A 106 -1.30 3.18 -14.89
CA CYS A 106 -1.15 2.83 -13.48
C CYS A 106 0.06 3.51 -12.84
N LEU A 107 1.27 3.35 -13.41
CA LEU A 107 2.49 3.97 -12.88
C LEU A 107 2.40 5.49 -12.82
N THR A 108 1.85 6.15 -13.86
CA THR A 108 1.66 7.61 -13.85
C THR A 108 0.70 8.08 -12.76
N ASN A 109 -0.37 7.32 -12.46
CA ASN A 109 -1.29 7.68 -11.38
C ASN A 109 -0.67 7.44 -10.00
N ILE A 110 0.11 6.37 -9.83
CA ILE A 110 0.87 6.11 -8.61
C ILE A 110 1.85 7.27 -8.35
N GLU A 111 2.63 7.66 -9.37
CA GLU A 111 3.59 8.77 -9.26
C GLU A 111 2.91 10.06 -8.79
N LYS A 112 1.77 10.43 -9.38
CA LYS A 112 0.97 11.59 -8.97
C LYS A 112 0.48 11.51 -7.53
N ASP A 113 0.04 10.33 -7.09
CA ASP A 113 -0.35 10.12 -5.69
C ASP A 113 0.83 10.32 -4.74
N LEU A 114 1.99 9.72 -5.04
CA LEU A 114 3.18 9.84 -4.21
C LEU A 114 3.65 11.31 -4.12
N SER A 115 3.68 12.03 -5.24
CA SER A 115 4.01 13.47 -5.26
C SER A 115 3.00 14.30 -4.45
N TYR A 116 1.69 14.03 -4.59
CA TYR A 116 0.66 14.71 -3.81
C TYR A 116 0.86 14.51 -2.30
N TYR A 117 1.01 13.26 -1.86
CA TYR A 117 1.17 12.98 -0.43
C TYR A 117 2.49 13.54 0.10
N TYR A 118 3.57 13.49 -0.68
CA TYR A 118 4.83 14.10 -0.29
C TYR A 118 4.66 15.61 -0.02
N GLN A 119 4.03 16.35 -0.95
CA GLN A 119 3.79 17.79 -0.79
C GLN A 119 2.87 18.11 0.38
N VAL A 120 1.78 17.36 0.56
CA VAL A 120 0.83 17.59 1.66
C VAL A 120 1.49 17.34 3.01
N LEU A 121 2.29 16.27 3.12
CA LEU A 121 2.92 15.84 4.37
C LEU A 121 4.17 16.65 4.71
N SER A 122 4.96 17.09 3.72
CA SER A 122 6.13 17.95 3.97
C SER A 122 5.76 19.34 4.52
N ASN A 123 4.53 19.78 4.28
CA ASN A 123 3.99 21.04 4.81
C ASN A 123 3.40 20.90 6.22
N GLN A 124 3.45 19.71 6.82
CA GLN A 124 2.94 19.49 8.18
C GLN A 124 4.02 19.79 9.21
N PRO A 125 3.64 20.31 10.40
CA PRO A 125 4.56 20.45 11.50
C PRO A 125 5.06 19.06 11.95
N ASP A 126 6.38 18.94 12.09
CA ASP A 126 7.06 17.70 12.47
C ASP A 126 8.08 17.96 13.58
N SER A 127 7.60 18.45 14.72
CA SER A 127 8.45 18.92 15.82
C SER A 127 9.34 17.85 16.44
N ASP A 128 8.94 16.58 16.36
CA ASP A 128 9.70 15.44 16.89
C ASP A 128 10.43 14.65 15.79
N GLY A 129 10.31 15.06 14.51
CA GLY A 129 10.93 14.38 13.37
C GLY A 129 10.28 13.04 13.01
N THR A 130 9.19 12.64 13.66
CA THR A 130 8.56 11.32 13.45
C THR A 130 7.95 11.21 12.06
N LEU A 131 7.27 12.25 11.57
CA LEU A 131 6.66 12.24 10.23
C LEU A 131 7.74 12.19 9.15
N GLY A 132 8.82 12.95 9.33
CA GLY A 132 9.98 12.98 8.47
C GLY A 132 10.64 11.60 8.36
N SER A 133 11.03 11.04 9.50
CA SER A 133 11.74 9.76 9.56
C SER A 133 10.88 8.55 9.17
N SER A 134 9.61 8.51 9.62
CA SER A 134 8.75 7.35 9.42
C SER A 134 7.99 7.37 8.09
N VAL A 135 7.79 8.53 7.47
CA VAL A 135 6.95 8.63 6.26
C VAL A 135 7.66 9.33 5.13
N LEU A 136 8.17 10.55 5.32
CA LEU A 136 8.74 11.33 4.22
C LEU A 136 10.01 10.70 3.64
N LEU A 137 10.89 10.14 4.49
CA LEU A 137 12.09 9.43 4.04
C LEU A 137 11.74 8.16 3.22
N PRO A 138 10.97 7.18 3.75
CA PRO A 138 10.52 6.02 2.97
C PRO A 138 9.77 6.37 1.68
N LEU A 139 8.97 7.45 1.72
CA LEU A 139 8.24 7.93 0.55
C LEU A 139 9.20 8.44 -0.52
N ARG A 140 10.18 9.26 -0.13
CA ARG A 140 11.22 9.74 -1.05
C ARG A 140 12.02 8.58 -1.63
N GLU A 141 12.42 7.61 -0.80
CA GLU A 141 13.17 6.45 -1.26
C GLU A 141 12.37 5.62 -2.28
N LEU A 142 11.06 5.43 -2.06
CA LEU A 142 10.19 4.80 -3.06
C LEU A 142 10.14 5.60 -4.36
N MET A 143 9.98 6.93 -4.28
CA MET A 143 9.92 7.80 -5.46
C MET A 143 11.23 7.74 -6.25
N GLU A 144 12.37 7.90 -5.60
CA GLU A 144 13.70 7.91 -6.23
C GLU A 144 14.07 6.58 -6.87
N ASN A 145 13.73 5.46 -6.22
CA ASN A 145 14.13 4.13 -6.69
C ASN A 145 13.16 3.53 -7.72
N CYS A 146 11.96 4.11 -7.88
CA CYS A 146 10.91 3.53 -8.73
C CYS A 146 10.30 4.48 -9.76
N PHE A 147 10.45 5.78 -9.58
CA PHE A 147 9.78 6.81 -10.38
C PHE A 147 10.78 7.93 -10.72
N ILE A 148 11.50 7.73 -11.84
CA ILE A 148 12.62 8.58 -12.31
C ILE A 148 12.24 10.07 -12.44
N SER A 149 10.96 10.42 -12.58
CA SER A 149 10.49 11.77 -12.93
C SER A 149 10.00 12.65 -11.76
N SER A 150 10.08 12.21 -10.50
CA SER A 150 9.15 12.74 -9.47
C SER A 150 9.72 13.51 -8.28
N LEU A 151 11.03 13.80 -8.19
CA LEU A 151 11.48 14.67 -7.10
C LEU A 151 10.90 16.08 -7.30
N PRO A 152 10.15 16.63 -6.33
CA PRO A 152 9.74 18.03 -6.40
C PRO A 152 10.99 18.90 -6.46
N THR A 153 11.16 19.68 -7.53
CA THR A 153 12.34 20.53 -7.77
C THR A 153 12.54 21.60 -6.68
N ASP A 154 11.49 21.91 -5.90
CA ASP A 154 11.55 22.82 -4.76
C ASP A 154 11.71 22.04 -3.43
N LEU A 155 12.92 21.53 -3.18
CA LEU A 155 13.34 21.09 -1.84
C LEU A 155 13.88 22.25 -0.99
N THR A 156 13.74 23.50 -1.44
CA THR A 156 14.03 24.66 -0.60
C THR A 156 12.96 24.74 0.48
N SER A 157 13.36 24.35 1.69
CA SER A 157 12.63 24.56 2.93
C SER A 157 12.10 25.99 2.96
N LYS A 158 10.81 26.16 2.69
CA LYS A 158 10.15 27.43 2.93
C LYS A 158 10.03 27.53 4.45
N GLU A 159 10.92 28.31 5.07
CA GLU A 159 10.73 28.80 6.44
C GLU A 159 9.46 29.66 6.45
N GLY A 160 8.32 29.01 6.63
CA GLY A 160 7.06 29.66 6.92
C GLY A 160 7.00 29.95 8.40
N SER A 161 7.54 31.10 8.81
CA SER A 161 7.16 31.70 10.09
C SER A 161 5.72 32.20 9.96
N GLU A 162 4.75 31.41 10.41
CA GLU A 162 3.40 31.90 10.69
C GLU A 162 3.02 31.56 12.14
N ASP A 163 2.51 32.59 12.80
CA ASP A 163 2.16 32.68 14.21
C ASP A 163 1.11 31.62 14.58
N HIS A 164 1.55 30.48 15.14
CA HIS A 164 0.68 29.38 15.50
C HIS A 164 -0.06 29.65 16.83
N SER A 165 -1.13 30.43 16.72
CA SER A 165 -2.14 30.60 17.77
C SER A 165 -2.66 29.25 18.28
N SER A 166 -2.80 29.13 19.59
CA SER A 166 -3.09 27.96 20.43
C SER A 166 -4.40 27.19 20.15
N THR A 167 -5.10 27.47 19.04
CA THR A 167 -6.25 26.70 18.54
C THR A 167 -5.81 25.55 17.59
N ASN A 168 -4.51 25.44 17.32
CA ASN A 168 -3.89 24.67 16.23
C ASN A 168 -3.50 23.21 16.56
N GLY A 169 -3.69 22.69 17.77
CA GLY A 169 -3.19 21.34 18.11
C GLY A 169 -4.09 20.20 17.62
N PHE A 170 -5.31 20.11 18.15
CA PHE A 170 -6.16 18.91 17.98
C PHE A 170 -6.74 18.79 16.57
N ASN A 171 -7.33 19.85 16.02
CA ASN A 171 -7.98 19.80 14.69
C ASN A 171 -6.96 19.54 13.58
N GLN A 172 -5.75 20.12 13.68
CA GLN A 172 -4.67 19.88 12.72
C GLN A 172 -4.18 18.44 12.80
N ARG A 173 -3.90 17.94 14.02
CA ARG A 173 -3.55 16.53 14.25
C ARG A 173 -4.63 15.57 13.77
N GLN A 174 -5.90 15.94 13.97
CA GLN A 174 -7.04 15.17 13.49
C GLN A 174 -7.08 15.14 11.98
N ARG A 175 -6.89 16.27 11.31
CA ARG A 175 -6.83 16.32 9.85
C ARG A 175 -5.66 15.48 9.32
N LEU A 176 -4.48 15.63 9.89
CA LEU A 176 -3.31 14.84 9.51
C LEU A 176 -3.55 13.33 9.68
N CYS A 177 -4.19 12.93 10.76
CA CYS A 177 -4.63 11.57 11.01
C CYS A 177 -5.59 11.03 9.92
N LYS A 178 -6.52 11.86 9.40
CA LYS A 178 -7.39 11.51 8.26
C LYS A 178 -6.60 11.36 6.96
N ILE A 179 -5.66 12.28 6.69
CA ILE A 179 -4.78 12.25 5.52
C ILE A 179 -3.90 11.00 5.54
N MET A 180 -3.25 10.72 6.67
CA MET A 180 -2.41 9.53 6.85
C MET A 180 -3.21 8.24 6.68
N LYS A 181 -4.46 8.19 7.15
CA LYS A 181 -5.35 7.05 6.90
C LYS A 181 -5.66 6.88 5.41
N GLY A 182 -5.92 7.98 4.69
CA GLY A 182 -6.13 7.93 3.24
C GLY A 182 -4.87 7.49 2.49
N PHE A 183 -3.71 8.00 2.93
CA PHE A 183 -2.43 7.61 2.38
C PHE A 183 -2.15 6.12 2.59
N HIS A 184 -2.40 5.61 3.80
CA HIS A 184 -2.25 4.18 4.09
C HIS A 184 -3.06 3.30 3.12
N VAL A 185 -4.34 3.64 2.88
CA VAL A 185 -5.19 2.90 1.92
C VAL A 185 -4.62 2.99 0.49
N ARG A 186 -4.12 4.17 0.09
CA ARG A 186 -3.49 4.32 -1.23
C ARG A 186 -2.19 3.52 -1.32
N THR A 187 -1.36 3.49 -0.30
CA THR A 187 -0.12 2.71 -0.23
C THR A 187 -0.37 1.21 -0.29
N ILE A 188 -1.47 0.71 0.28
CA ILE A 188 -1.91 -0.69 0.09
C ILE A 188 -2.18 -0.96 -1.40
N THR A 189 -2.90 -0.05 -2.07
CA THR A 189 -3.19 -0.17 -3.51
C THR A 189 -1.92 -0.16 -4.35
N ILE A 190 -0.98 0.75 -4.03
CA ILE A 190 0.33 0.86 -4.68
C ILE A 190 1.14 -0.43 -4.50
N ASN A 191 1.20 -0.97 -3.28
CA ASN A 191 1.90 -2.22 -2.99
C ASN A 191 1.36 -3.39 -3.82
N ARG A 192 0.03 -3.51 -3.93
CA ARG A 192 -0.61 -4.54 -4.76
C ARG A 192 -0.26 -4.37 -6.24
N ALA A 193 -0.33 -3.16 -6.75
CA ALA A 193 0.00 -2.86 -8.15
C ALA A 193 1.47 -3.15 -8.48
N ILE A 194 2.41 -2.70 -7.62
CA ILE A 194 3.84 -2.96 -7.77
C ILE A 194 4.13 -4.46 -7.71
N GLY A 195 3.50 -5.18 -6.77
CA GLY A 195 3.61 -6.64 -6.67
C GLY A 195 3.12 -7.34 -7.94
N TYR A 196 1.92 -6.99 -8.43
CA TYR A 196 1.36 -7.54 -9.65
C TYR A 196 2.26 -7.31 -10.88
N MET A 197 2.82 -6.10 -11.01
CA MET A 197 3.75 -5.80 -12.09
C MET A 197 5.09 -6.55 -11.95
N ASN A 198 5.58 -6.78 -10.72
CA ASN A 198 6.81 -7.55 -10.52
C ASN A 198 6.63 -9.02 -10.93
N LEU A 199 5.47 -9.63 -10.63
CA LEU A 199 5.18 -11.01 -10.98
C LEU A 199 5.06 -11.28 -12.50
N GLY A 200 4.99 -10.24 -13.34
CA GLY A 200 4.85 -10.38 -14.79
C GLY A 200 3.45 -10.83 -15.24
N GLU A 201 2.47 -10.84 -14.34
CA GLU A 201 1.09 -11.30 -14.61
C GLU A 201 0.33 -10.41 -15.62
N HIS A 202 0.90 -9.27 -16.02
CA HIS A 202 0.34 -8.34 -16.98
C HIS A 202 0.82 -8.54 -18.42
N THR A 203 1.77 -9.47 -18.67
CA THR A 203 2.36 -9.68 -20.00
C THR A 203 1.82 -10.93 -20.73
N THR A 204 0.80 -11.59 -20.19
CA THR A 204 0.10 -12.74 -20.79
C THR A 204 -1.17 -12.30 -21.50
#